data_AF-A0A4Q6BFF8-F1
#
_entry.id   AF-A0A4Q6BFF8-F1
#
_cell.length_a   1.000
_cell.length_b   1.000
_cell.length_c   1.000
_cell.angle_alpha   90.00
_cell.angle_beta   90.00
_cell.angle_gamma   90.00
#
_symmetry.space_group_name_H-M   'P 1'
#
loop_
_entity.id
_entity.type
_entity.pdbx_description
1 polymer ?
#
loop_
_entity_poly.entity_id
_entity_poly.type
_entity_poly.pdbx_seq_one_letter_code
_entity_poly.pdbx_strand_id
1 'polypeptide(L)' 'CGSFSAASAKACRNPSGGLSTSDIDISTFMESLSKSVFLQDVVLISSAEQVQEGLSLKKFEIACMLDTTGTRQ' A
#
# COMPACT_ATOMS: atom_id res chain seq x y z
N CYS A 1 12.62 7.05 -12.80
CA CYS A 1 12.82 7.75 -11.52
C CYS A 1 11.44 7.88 -10.86
N GLY A 2 10.99 6.83 -10.16
CA GLY A 2 9.64 6.78 -9.57
C GLY A 2 9.71 7.22 -8.11
N SER A 3 9.09 8.36 -7.80
CA SER A 3 9.06 8.94 -6.47
C SER A 3 7.93 8.29 -5.65
N PHE A 4 8.21 7.17 -4.99
CA PHE A 4 7.31 6.64 -3.97
C PHE A 4 7.41 7.52 -2.72
N SER A 5 6.32 8.23 -2.36
CA SER A 5 6.27 8.99 -1.11
C SER A 5 6.15 8.00 0.05
N ALA A 6 7.29 7.68 0.67
CA ALA A 6 7.40 6.75 1.78
C ALA A 6 6.77 7.35 3.05
N ALA A 7 5.46 7.18 3.22
CA ALA A 7 4.81 7.31 4.52
C ALA A 7 5.13 6.07 5.37
N SER A 8 6.33 6.09 5.94
CA SER A 8 6.88 5.07 6.82
C SER A 8 6.05 4.91 8.10
N ALA A 9 5.80 3.65 8.47
CA ALA A 9 5.52 3.15 9.82
C ALA A 9 4.23 3.56 10.58
N LYS A 10 3.27 4.28 9.98
CA LYS A 10 1.90 4.44 10.56
C LYS A 10 0.81 3.60 9.88
N ALA A 11 1.19 2.63 9.05
CA ALA A 11 0.30 1.83 8.20
C ALA A 11 -0.63 0.84 8.95
N CYS A 12 -0.49 0.68 10.27
CA CYS A 12 -1.13 -0.42 11.00
C CYS A 12 -2.27 0.02 11.93
N ARG A 13 -2.72 1.28 11.83
CA ARG A 13 -3.90 1.78 12.57
C ARG A 13 -4.97 2.43 11.69
N ASN A 14 -4.64 2.81 10.45
CA ASN A 14 -5.56 3.38 9.45
C ASN A 14 -5.15 2.92 8.05
N PRO A 15 -6.09 2.80 7.09
CA PRO A 15 -5.75 2.52 5.69
C PRO A 15 -4.78 3.58 5.17
N SER A 16 -3.59 3.15 4.77
CA SER A 16 -2.62 4.02 4.11
C SER A 16 -2.98 4.09 2.64
N GLY A 17 -3.61 5.21 2.26
CA GLY A 17 -3.90 5.51 0.86
C GLY A 17 -2.65 5.92 0.10
N GLY A 18 -2.57 5.51 -1.17
CA GLY A 18 -1.50 5.88 -2.09
C GLY A 18 -2.04 6.33 -3.44
N LEU A 19 -1.18 6.99 -4.23
CA LEU A 19 -1.45 7.35 -5.62
C LEU A 19 -0.47 6.58 -6.50
N SER A 20 -0.99 6.04 -7.59
CA SER A 20 -0.26 5.30 -8.60
C SER A 20 -0.63 5.80 -9.99
N THR A 21 0.23 5.60 -10.99
CA THR A 21 -0.11 5.85 -12.40
C THR A 21 -0.77 4.65 -13.07
N SER A 22 -0.67 3.46 -12.48
CA SER A 22 -1.08 2.20 -13.13
C SER A 22 -1.46 1.11 -12.11
N ASP A 23 -2.36 0.18 -12.50
CA ASP A 23 -2.71 -0.99 -11.68
C ASP A 23 -1.55 -1.97 -11.51
N ILE A 24 -0.66 -2.02 -12.50
CA ILE A 24 0.55 -2.85 -12.48
C ILE A 24 1.45 -2.42 -11.31
N ASP A 25 1.62 -1.12 -11.09
CA ASP A 25 2.43 -0.61 -9.98
C ASP A 25 1.78 -0.93 -8.63
N ILE A 26 0.44 -0.84 -8.53
CA ILE A 26 -0.31 -1.22 -7.32
C ILE A 26 -0.12 -2.71 -7.03
N SER A 27 -0.25 -3.56 -8.05
CA SER A 27 -0.08 -5.02 -7.93
C SER A 27 1.34 -5.38 -7.51
N THR A 28 2.34 -4.73 -8.11
CA THR A 28 3.76 -4.93 -7.77
C THR A 28 4.07 -4.48 -6.35
N PHE A 29 3.47 -3.37 -5.91
CA PHE A 29 3.59 -2.89 -4.54
C PHE A 29 2.95 -3.87 -3.55
N MET A 30 1.74 -4.37 -3.83
CA MET A 30 1.09 -5.38 -3.00
C MET A 30 1.89 -6.68 -2.91
N GLU A 31 2.47 -7.15 -4.02
CA GLU A 31 3.34 -8.33 -4.04
C GLU A 31 4.62 -8.11 -3.22
N SER A 32 5.13 -6.88 -3.18
CA SER A 32 6.28 -6.53 -2.34
C SER A 32 5.90 -6.55 -0.85
N LEU A 33 4.70 -6.10 -0.51
CA LEU A 33 4.19 -6.15 0.86
C LEU A 33 3.92 -7.59 1.33
N SER A 34 3.39 -8.46 0.46
CA SER A 34 3.10 -9.86 0.81
C SER A 34 4.35 -10.70 1.07
N LYS A 35 5.52 -10.27 0.57
CA LYS A 35 6.82 -10.88 0.87
C LYS A 35 7.40 -10.46 2.22
N SER A 36 6.77 -9.51 2.92
CA SER A 36 7.26 -9.03 4.22
C SER A 36 7.00 -10.06 5.32
N VAL A 37 8.05 -10.43 6.06
CA VAL A 37 7.93 -11.31 7.24
C VAL A 37 7.20 -10.68 8.42
N PHE A 38 6.96 -9.36 8.38
CA PHE A 38 6.27 -8.62 9.42
C PHE A 38 4.77 -8.48 9.17
N LEU A 39 4.32 -8.71 7.93
CA LEU A 39 2.93 -8.57 7.53
C LEU A 39 2.32 -9.96 7.43
N GLN A 40 1.27 -10.19 8.21
CA GLN A 40 0.50 -11.42 8.18
C GLN A 40 -0.47 -11.44 7.00
N ASP A 41 -1.08 -10.29 6.69
CA ASP A 41 -2.09 -10.17 5.64
C ASP A 41 -2.03 -8.79 4.98
N VAL A 42 -2.31 -8.72 3.67
CA VAL A 42 -2.29 -7.50 2.86
C VAL A 42 -3.51 -7.50 1.95
N VAL A 43 -4.41 -6.55 2.14
CA VAL A 43 -5.68 -6.45 1.42
C VAL A 43 -5.82 -5.10 0.74
N LEU A 44 -6.18 -5.12 -0.55
CA LEU A 44 -6.62 -3.92 -1.26
C LEU A 44 -8.07 -3.61 -0.86
N ILE A 45 -8.28 -2.48 -0.22
CA ILE A 45 -9.61 -2.02 0.24
C ILE A 45 -10.34 -1.29 -0.88
N SER A 46 -9.63 -0.46 -1.62
CA SER A 46 -10.21 0.35 -2.70
C SER A 46 -9.15 0.69 -3.75
N SER A 47 -9.59 0.80 -5.00
CA SER A 47 -8.84 1.36 -6.12
C SER A 47 -9.79 2.15 -6.99
N ALA A 48 -9.51 3.43 -7.18
CA ALA A 48 -10.33 4.35 -7.96
C ALA A 48 -9.46 5.25 -8.83
N GLU A 49 -9.91 5.51 -10.04
CA GLU A 49 -9.29 6.52 -10.89
C GLU A 49 -9.69 7.92 -10.41
N GLN A 50 -8.69 8.78 -10.26
CA GLN A 50 -8.81 10.17 -9.87
C GLN A 50 -8.05 11.01 -10.88
N VAL A 51 -8.75 11.93 -11.54
CA VAL A 51 -8.11 12.94 -12.38
C VAL A 51 -7.70 14.10 -11.50
N GLN A 52 -6.40 14.33 -11.36
CA GLN A 52 -5.85 15.44 -10.59
C GLN A 52 -4.93 16.26 -11.50
N GLU A 53 -5.21 17.56 -11.64
CA GLU A 53 -4.43 18.49 -12.48
C GLU A 53 -4.28 18.03 -13.95
N GLY A 54 -5.27 17.31 -14.47
CA GLY A 54 -5.26 16.80 -15.86
C GLY A 54 -4.51 15.48 -16.04
N LEU A 55 -3.96 14.90 -14.97
CA LEU A 55 -3.34 13.58 -14.96
C LEU A 55 -4.31 12.55 -14.37
N SER A 56 -4.53 11.44 -15.09
CA SER A 56 -5.26 10.29 -14.58
C SER A 56 -4.36 9.50 -13.64
N LEU A 57 -4.65 9.56 -12.35
CA LEU A 57 -3.97 8.80 -11.30
C LEU A 57 -4.93 7.77 -10.73
N LYS A 58 -4.39 6.67 -10.21
CA LYS A 58 -5.14 5.68 -9.44
C LYS A 58 -4.88 5.88 -7.96
N LYS A 59 -5.92 6.27 -7.25
CA LYS A 59 -5.93 6.30 -5.79
C LYS A 59 -6.28 4.91 -5.28
N PHE A 60 -5.44 4.36 -4.41
CA PHE A 60 -5.67 3.06 -3.80
C PHE A 60 -5.58 3.13 -2.28
N GLU A 61 -6.26 2.23 -1.59
CA GLU A 61 -6.19 2.06 -0.14
C GLU A 61 -5.87 0.60 0.18
N ILE A 62 -4.84 0.39 0.99
CA ILE A 62 -4.41 -0.95 1.42
C ILE A 62 -4.50 -1.03 2.94
N ALA A 63 -5.00 -2.15 3.43
CA ALA A 63 -4.92 -2.56 4.81
C ALA A 63 -3.88 -3.67 4.96
N CYS A 64 -3.02 -3.54 5.97
CA CYS A 64 -2.05 -4.57 6.32
C CYS A 64 -2.24 -5.01 7.76
N MET A 65 -2.19 -6.31 8.01
CA MET A 65 -2.15 -6.88 9.36
C MET A 65 -0.70 -7.18 9.73
N LEU A 66 -0.25 -6.66 10.87
CA LEU A 66 1.05 -7.01 11.41
C LEU A 66 0.98 -8.37 12.09
N ASP A 67 2.00 -9.18 11.88
CA ASP A 67 2.20 -10.36 12.71
C ASP A 67 2.77 -9.92 14.07
N THR A 68 1.93 -9.85 15.09
CA THR A 68 2.34 -9.49 16.46
C THR A 68 2.97 -10.66 17.22
N THR A 69 3.09 -11.85 16.61
CA THR A 69 3.66 -13.02 17.31
C THR A 69 5.18 -12.91 17.48
N GLY A 70 5.82 -11.95 16.81
CA GLY A 70 7.23 -11.56 17.01
C GLY A 70 7.56 -10.76 18.27
N THR A 71 6.65 -10.60 19.25
CA THR A 71 6.95 -9.94 20.54
C THR A 71 7.57 -10.90 21.57
N ARG A 72 8.15 -12.01 21.14
CA ARG A 72 8.93 -12.92 21.99
C ARG A 72 10.07 -13.56 21.20
N GLN A 73 11.21 -12.87 21.10
CA GLN A 73 12.50 -13.28 21.68
C GLN A 73 13.57 -12.23 21.42
#